data_AF-A0A0R0M1X7-F1
#
_entry.id   AF-A0A0R0M1X7-F1
#
_cell.length_a   1.000
_cell.length_b   1.000
_cell.length_c   1.000
_cell.angle_alpha   90.00
_cell.angle_beta   90.00
_cell.angle_gamma   90.00
#
_symmetry.space_group_name_H-M   'P 1'
#
loop_
_entity.id
_entity.type
_entity.pdbx_description
1 polymer ?
#
loop_
_entity_poly.entity_id
_entity_poly.type
_entity_poly.pdbx_seq_one_letter_code
_entity_poly.pdbx_strand_id
1 'polypeptide(L)'
;MLKISDRAFSYLSSLDIPEVSNLVTIVEDKVQVKESKARGFYKNQKWNKFLNVSERCNFNTILSILDGKIILKDEIHLHKFEMLYEDPQLNFAVIFDSDSDFANVRKKCRNNAKLKIVKNVETEYLKHITDFFNCGNFKILLVAGQNLNKDEEIFVSPDLFRNRTRNDTCMCTKSRLCLSKSDKSNRSPP
;
A
#
# COMPACT_ATOMS: atom_id res chain seq x y z
N MET A 1 14.39 -13.62 -4.21
CA MET A 1 13.47 -12.85 -5.08
C MET A 1 13.79 -11.38 -4.87
N LEU A 2 14.12 -10.62 -5.92
CA LEU A 2 14.55 -9.22 -5.79
C LEU A 2 13.37 -8.34 -5.32
N LYS A 3 13.51 -7.69 -4.15
CA LYS A 3 12.52 -6.73 -3.62
C LYS A 3 12.55 -5.38 -4.36
N ILE A 4 13.60 -5.09 -5.12
CA ILE A 4 13.71 -3.89 -5.96
C ILE A 4 14.44 -4.22 -7.28
N SER A 5 14.05 -3.62 -8.41
CA SER A 5 14.80 -3.73 -9.67
C SER A 5 16.09 -2.88 -9.64
N ASP A 6 17.15 -3.29 -10.35
CA ASP A 6 18.42 -2.54 -10.39
C ASP A 6 18.25 -1.10 -10.86
N ARG A 7 17.33 -0.89 -11.82
CA ARG A 7 17.00 0.44 -12.35
C ARG A 7 16.27 1.29 -11.31
N ALA A 8 15.29 0.72 -10.61
CA ALA A 8 14.61 1.41 -9.52
C ALA A 8 15.56 1.72 -8.37
N PHE A 9 16.47 0.81 -8.04
CA PHE A 9 17.51 1.02 -7.03
C PHE A 9 18.42 2.20 -7.38
N SER A 10 18.95 2.22 -8.62
CA SER A 10 19.81 3.29 -9.10
C SER A 10 19.10 4.64 -9.08
N TYR A 11 17.83 4.67 -9.51
CA TYR A 11 16.99 5.86 -9.50
C TYR A 11 16.71 6.36 -8.08
N LEU A 12 16.27 5.51 -7.16
CA LEU A 12 15.95 5.92 -5.78
C LEU A 12 17.21 6.31 -4.99
N SER A 13 18.36 5.73 -5.31
CA SER A 13 19.64 6.05 -4.66
C SER A 13 20.17 7.43 -5.03
N SER A 14 19.85 7.95 -6.23
CA SER A 14 20.23 9.31 -6.64
C SER A 14 19.34 10.40 -6.04
N LEU A 15 18.25 10.02 -5.38
CA LEU A 15 17.32 10.91 -4.70
C LEU A 15 17.65 11.07 -3.21
N ASP A 16 17.31 12.24 -2.67
CA ASP A 16 17.34 12.53 -1.24
C ASP A 16 16.10 11.95 -0.55
N ILE A 17 16.06 10.62 -0.41
CA ILE A 17 14.98 9.89 0.26
C ILE A 17 15.31 9.79 1.75
N PRO A 18 14.38 10.14 2.65
CA PRO A 18 14.61 10.10 4.08
C PRO A 18 14.85 8.67 4.59
N GLU A 19 15.75 8.56 5.57
CA GLU A 19 16.00 7.32 6.30
C GLU A 19 14.90 7.02 7.31
N VAL A 20 14.70 5.72 7.62
CA VAL A 20 13.75 5.25 8.64
C VAL A 20 14.06 5.85 10.01
N SER A 21 15.35 5.96 10.37
CA SER A 21 15.87 6.53 11.62
C SER A 21 15.41 7.97 11.86
N ASN A 22 15.14 8.72 10.79
CA ASN A 22 14.68 10.11 10.85
C ASN A 22 13.15 10.23 11.00
N LEU A 23 12.41 9.12 11.14
CA LEU A 23 10.97 9.13 11.37
C LEU A 23 10.66 9.06 12.87
N VAL A 24 9.94 10.09 13.34
CA VAL A 24 9.70 10.43 14.76
C VAL A 24 8.92 9.37 15.56
N THR A 25 8.25 8.42 14.90
CA THR A 25 7.38 7.45 15.58
C THR A 25 7.52 6.06 14.97
N ILE A 26 8.50 5.30 15.44
CA ILE A 26 8.62 3.86 15.15
C ILE A 26 7.73 3.13 16.15
N VAL A 27 6.52 2.75 15.72
CA VAL A 27 5.84 1.63 16.36
C VAL A 27 5.45 0.66 15.27
N GLU A 28 6.10 -0.49 15.26
CA GLU A 28 5.83 -1.53 14.28
C GLU A 28 4.47 -2.20 14.56
N ASP A 29 3.83 -2.60 13.48
CA ASP A 29 2.62 -3.43 13.42
C ASP A 29 1.42 -2.96 14.25
N LYS A 30 0.90 -1.78 13.87
CA LYS A 30 -0.33 -1.21 14.43
C LYS A 30 -1.58 -1.52 13.63
N VAL A 31 -1.49 -2.51 12.74
CA VAL A 31 -2.60 -2.94 11.90
C VAL A 31 -3.10 -4.32 12.33
N GLN A 32 -4.38 -4.56 12.14
CA GLN A 32 -5.00 -5.86 12.37
C GLN A 32 -6.07 -6.09 11.31
N VAL A 33 -6.18 -7.33 10.83
CA VAL A 33 -7.27 -7.71 9.95
C VAL A 33 -8.51 -8.01 10.79
N LYS A 34 -9.59 -7.26 10.57
CA LYS A 34 -10.90 -7.53 11.16
C LYS A 34 -11.84 -8.13 10.14
N GLU A 35 -12.58 -9.14 10.59
CA GLU A 35 -13.59 -9.79 9.78
C GLU A 35 -14.99 -9.37 10.23
N SER A 36 -15.87 -9.13 9.27
CA SER A 36 -17.30 -8.90 9.53
C SER A 36 -18.14 -9.75 8.59
N LYS A 37 -19.25 -10.29 9.08
CA LYS A 37 -20.18 -11.07 8.24
C LYS A 37 -20.75 -10.19 7.13
N ALA A 38 -20.64 -10.66 5.89
CA ALA A 38 -21.32 -10.02 4.76
C ALA A 38 -22.83 -10.20 4.93
N ARG A 39 -23.57 -9.09 4.92
CA ARG A 39 -25.04 -9.11 4.99
C ARG A 39 -25.61 -9.70 3.69
N GLY A 40 -26.66 -10.52 3.79
CA GLY A 40 -27.44 -10.99 2.63
C GLY A 40 -27.04 -12.35 2.04
N PHE A 41 -26.03 -13.05 2.56
CA PHE A 41 -25.66 -14.39 2.10
C PHE A 41 -26.19 -15.49 3.04
N TYR A 42 -27.39 -15.99 2.75
CA TYR A 42 -28.04 -17.03 3.57
C TYR A 42 -27.53 -18.46 3.29
N LYS A 43 -26.92 -18.72 2.12
CA LYS A 43 -26.48 -20.07 1.72
C LYS A 43 -24.97 -20.31 1.81
N ASN A 44 -24.14 -19.28 1.59
CA ASN A 44 -22.67 -19.36 1.72
C ASN A 44 -22.18 -18.16 2.54
N GLN A 45 -21.84 -18.35 3.81
CA GLN A 45 -21.35 -17.27 4.66
C GLN A 45 -20.07 -16.68 4.04
N LYS A 46 -20.15 -15.41 3.60
CA LYS A 46 -19.00 -14.65 3.16
C LYS A 46 -18.57 -13.69 4.27
N TRP A 47 -17.28 -13.60 4.50
CA TRP A 47 -16.68 -12.67 5.45
C TRP A 47 -16.02 -11.53 4.68
N ASN A 48 -16.28 -10.29 5.11
CA ASN A 48 -15.55 -9.13 4.63
C ASN A 48 -14.35 -8.90 5.55
N LYS A 49 -13.15 -8.86 5.00
CA LYS A 49 -11.91 -8.57 5.72
C LYS A 49 -11.54 -7.10 5.52
N PHE A 50 -11.13 -6.42 6.59
CA PHE A 50 -10.72 -5.02 6.60
C PHE A 50 -9.42 -4.86 7.38
N LEU A 51 -8.58 -3.94 6.94
CA LEU A 51 -7.41 -3.54 7.72
C LEU A 51 -7.80 -2.39 8.66
N ASN A 52 -7.59 -2.58 9.95
CA ASN A 52 -7.92 -1.60 10.99
C ASN A 52 -6.70 -1.29 11.86
N VAL A 53 -6.70 -0.13 12.51
CA VAL A 53 -5.67 0.21 13.50
C VAL A 53 -5.95 -0.52 14.82
N SER A 54 -4.93 -1.07 15.48
CA SER A 54 -5.05 -1.79 16.76
C SER A 54 -5.14 -0.86 17.98
N GLU A 55 -4.68 0.38 17.84
CA GLU A 55 -4.69 1.42 18.86
C GLU A 55 -4.86 2.82 18.25
N ARG A 56 -4.79 3.87 19.07
CA ARG A 56 -4.81 5.25 18.57
C ARG A 56 -3.47 5.61 17.94
N CYS A 57 -3.47 6.06 16.69
CA CYS A 57 -2.27 6.51 15.98
C CYS A 57 -2.38 8.00 15.62
N ASN A 58 -1.29 8.74 15.78
CA ASN A 58 -1.24 10.15 15.37
C ASN A 58 -0.88 10.28 13.89
N PHE A 59 -1.08 11.47 13.33
CA PHE A 59 -0.61 11.83 11.99
C PHE A 59 0.87 11.45 11.79
N ASN A 60 1.21 10.95 10.60
CA ASN A 60 2.54 10.47 10.20
C ASN A 60 3.09 9.28 11.03
N THR A 61 2.28 8.61 11.84
CA THR A 61 2.68 7.35 12.48
C THR A 61 2.84 6.24 11.43
N ILE A 62 3.91 5.45 11.54
CA ILE A 62 4.09 4.25 10.73
C ILE A 62 3.10 3.19 11.24
N LEU A 63 2.23 2.70 10.36
CA LEU A 63 1.21 1.70 10.68
C LEU A 63 1.73 0.29 10.47
N SER A 64 2.48 0.07 9.38
CA SER A 64 3.02 -1.23 9.01
C SER A 64 4.16 -1.07 7.99
N ILE A 65 5.10 -2.03 7.99
CA ILE A 65 6.10 -2.20 6.93
C ILE A 65 5.51 -3.20 5.94
N LEU A 66 5.44 -2.82 4.67
CA LEU A 66 4.85 -3.65 3.64
C LEU A 66 5.90 -4.40 2.85
N ASP A 67 5.63 -5.67 2.57
CA ASP A 67 6.35 -6.43 1.57
C ASP A 67 5.80 -6.17 0.17
N GLY A 68 6.70 -5.88 -0.76
CA GLY A 68 6.37 -5.65 -2.15
C GLY A 68 7.62 -5.48 -3.00
N LYS A 69 7.46 -5.55 -4.32
CA LYS A 69 8.53 -5.36 -5.29
C LYS A 69 8.51 -3.93 -5.83
N ILE A 70 9.58 -3.19 -5.62
CA ILE A 70 9.79 -1.82 -6.13
C ILE A 70 10.35 -1.90 -7.55
N ILE A 71 9.72 -1.20 -8.49
CA ILE A 71 10.14 -1.12 -9.90
C ILE A 71 9.98 0.32 -10.41
N LEU A 72 10.52 0.61 -11.59
CA LEU A 72 10.17 1.85 -12.29
C LEU A 72 8.80 1.71 -12.98
N LYS A 73 8.14 2.85 -13.26
CA LYS A 73 6.81 2.82 -13.91
C LYS A 73 6.86 2.27 -15.33
N ASP A 74 7.94 2.52 -16.06
CA ASP A 74 8.13 1.97 -17.40
C ASP A 74 8.30 0.44 -17.38
N GLU A 75 8.67 -0.16 -16.25
CA GLU A 75 8.85 -1.62 -16.09
C GLU A 75 7.53 -2.36 -15.78
N ILE A 76 6.43 -1.64 -15.54
CA ILE A 76 5.14 -2.24 -15.15
C ILE A 76 4.65 -3.30 -16.15
N HIS A 77 4.86 -3.07 -17.45
CA HIS A 77 4.40 -3.97 -18.52
C HIS A 77 5.09 -5.34 -18.51
N LEU A 78 6.28 -5.45 -17.89
CA LEU A 78 7.04 -6.68 -17.77
C LEU A 78 6.52 -7.61 -16.66
N HIS A 79 5.56 -7.15 -15.87
CA HIS A 79 5.07 -7.85 -14.70
C HIS A 79 3.58 -8.17 -14.79
N LYS A 80 3.23 -9.40 -14.40
CA LYS A 80 1.87 -9.74 -14.01
C LYS A 80 1.73 -9.40 -12.53
N PHE A 81 0.77 -8.55 -12.20
CA PHE A 81 0.53 -8.09 -10.84
C PHE A 81 -0.97 -8.16 -10.53
N GLU A 82 -1.28 -8.48 -9.29
CA GLU A 82 -2.65 -8.36 -8.78
C GLU A 82 -2.92 -6.94 -8.27
N MET A 83 -1.95 -6.37 -7.55
CA MET A 83 -2.05 -5.03 -6.99
C MET A 83 -0.78 -4.24 -7.27
N LEU A 84 -0.96 -3.04 -7.84
CA LEU A 84 0.11 -2.13 -8.19
C LEU A 84 -0.16 -0.76 -7.58
N TYR A 85 0.82 -0.20 -6.90
CA TYR A 85 0.86 1.21 -6.52
C TYR A 85 1.76 1.97 -7.48
N GLU A 86 1.31 3.12 -7.97
CA GLU A 86 2.12 4.08 -8.72
C GLU A 86 2.29 5.35 -7.89
N ASP A 87 3.53 5.74 -7.62
CA ASP A 87 3.78 6.96 -6.85
C ASP A 87 3.40 8.20 -7.69
N PRO A 88 2.67 9.18 -7.14
CA PRO A 88 2.23 10.32 -7.94
C PRO A 88 3.38 11.29 -8.29
N GLN A 89 4.46 11.32 -7.50
CA GLN A 89 5.53 12.31 -7.63
C GLN A 89 6.80 11.72 -8.22
N LEU A 90 7.10 10.48 -7.86
CA LEU A 90 8.34 9.81 -8.25
C LEU A 90 8.10 8.78 -9.36
N ASN A 91 9.14 8.49 -10.14
CA ASN A 91 9.09 7.50 -11.21
C ASN A 91 9.27 6.06 -10.68
N PHE A 92 8.51 5.65 -9.69
CA PHE A 92 8.49 4.25 -9.24
C PHE A 92 7.06 3.72 -9.07
N ALA A 93 6.97 2.40 -9.03
CA ALA A 93 5.77 1.66 -8.69
C ALA A 93 6.12 0.52 -7.72
N VAL A 94 5.12 0.05 -6.98
CA VAL A 94 5.25 -1.09 -6.07
C VAL A 94 4.24 -2.15 -6.44
N ILE A 95 4.72 -3.36 -6.69
CA ILE A 95 3.89 -4.55 -6.89
C ILE A 95 3.75 -5.27 -5.56
N PHE A 96 2.52 -5.50 -5.11
CA PHE A 96 2.24 -6.25 -3.89
C PHE A 96 1.88 -7.69 -4.21
N ASP A 97 2.33 -8.60 -3.36
CA ASP A 97 1.92 -10.00 -3.39
C ASP A 97 0.46 -10.14 -2.92
N SER A 98 -0.25 -11.13 -3.48
CA SER A 98 -1.65 -11.44 -3.22
C SER A 98 -1.95 -11.70 -1.74
N ASP A 99 -0.96 -12.24 -1.04
CA ASP A 99 -1.09 -12.74 0.32
C ASP A 99 -0.74 -11.69 1.38
N SER A 100 -0.40 -10.46 0.95
CA SER A 100 -0.12 -9.35 1.88
C SER A 100 -1.39 -8.89 2.60
N ASP A 101 -1.29 -8.55 3.89
CA ASP A 101 -2.41 -7.94 4.63
C ASP A 101 -2.92 -6.66 3.98
N PHE A 102 -2.02 -6.00 3.23
CA PHE A 102 -2.32 -4.83 2.43
C PHE A 102 -3.37 -5.09 1.34
N ALA A 103 -3.53 -6.32 0.86
CA ALA A 103 -4.59 -6.70 -0.07
C ALA A 103 -6.01 -6.49 0.51
N ASN A 104 -6.14 -6.38 1.83
CA ASN A 104 -7.40 -6.09 2.53
C ASN A 104 -7.66 -4.58 2.72
N VAL A 105 -6.74 -3.71 2.31
CA VAL A 105 -6.92 -2.26 2.42
C VAL A 105 -7.93 -1.80 1.38
N ARG A 106 -8.95 -1.08 1.84
CA ARG A 106 -9.95 -0.50 0.95
C ARG A 106 -9.48 0.80 0.32
N LYS A 107 -9.97 1.05 -0.89
CA LYS A 107 -9.69 2.27 -1.65
C LYS A 107 -10.84 3.27 -1.49
N LYS A 108 -10.55 4.50 -1.04
CA LYS A 108 -11.52 5.60 -0.92
C LYS A 108 -10.89 6.92 -1.31
N CYS A 109 -11.64 7.81 -1.97
CA CYS A 109 -11.16 9.14 -2.36
C CYS A 109 -10.75 9.99 -1.14
N ARG A 110 -11.47 9.85 -0.02
CA ARG A 110 -11.00 10.35 1.28
C ARG A 110 -10.23 9.24 1.97
N ASN A 111 -8.94 9.18 1.70
CA ASN A 111 -8.02 8.24 2.31
C ASN A 111 -7.48 8.78 3.64
N ASN A 112 -7.09 7.88 4.53
CA ASN A 112 -6.52 8.21 5.85
C ASN A 112 -5.14 7.60 6.06
N ALA A 113 -4.62 6.87 5.06
CA ALA A 113 -3.26 6.38 4.98
C ALA A 113 -2.64 6.63 3.59
N LYS A 114 -1.31 6.61 3.56
CA LYS A 114 -0.48 6.78 2.35
C LYS A 114 0.71 5.81 2.41
N LEU A 115 1.26 5.49 1.24
CA LEU A 115 2.52 4.77 1.15
C LEU A 115 3.69 5.75 1.14
N LYS A 116 4.81 5.33 1.71
CA LYS A 116 6.07 6.05 1.66
C LYS A 116 7.23 5.07 1.46
N ILE A 117 8.17 5.41 0.60
CA ILE A 117 9.46 4.72 0.52
C ILE A 117 10.46 5.45 1.41
N VAL A 118 11.27 4.69 2.12
CA VAL A 118 12.32 5.18 3.01
C VAL A 118 13.60 4.39 2.81
N LYS A 119 14.75 5.02 3.06
CA LYS A 119 16.04 4.33 3.09
C LYS A 119 16.17 3.55 4.41
N ASN A 120 16.54 2.29 4.32
CA ASN A 120 16.96 1.50 5.46
C ASN A 120 18.43 1.85 5.75
N VAL A 121 18.75 2.09 7.01
CA VAL A 121 20.15 2.21 7.42
C VAL A 121 20.63 0.80 7.73
N GLU A 122 21.50 0.23 6.89
CA GLU A 122 22.27 -0.93 7.32
C GLU A 122 23.29 -0.45 8.36
N THR A 123 23.17 -0.93 9.59
CA THR A 123 24.27 -0.93 10.56
C THR A 123 25.45 -1.64 9.89
N GLU A 124 26.62 -1.01 9.86
CA GLU A 124 27.85 -1.52 9.25
C GLU A 124 28.16 -2.97 9.67
N TYR A 125 27.67 -3.98 8.96
CA TYR A 125 28.20 -5.34 9.10
C TYR A 125 27.99 -6.11 7.79
N LEU A 126 29.13 -6.56 7.24
CA LEU A 126 29.30 -7.46 6.09
C LEU A 126 29.46 -6.80 4.72
N LYS A 127 30.61 -6.10 4.57
CA LYS A 127 31.45 -6.32 3.38
C LYS A 127 31.71 -7.84 3.27
N HIS A 128 31.58 -8.40 2.07
CA HIS A 128 31.64 -9.83 1.72
C HIS A 128 30.28 -10.54 1.71
N ILE A 129 29.53 -10.37 0.62
CA ILE A 129 28.98 -11.43 -0.27
C ILE A 129 28.24 -10.72 -1.41
N THR A 130 28.61 -11.05 -2.65
CA THR A 130 28.19 -10.39 -3.90
C THR A 130 26.71 -10.53 -4.28
N ASP A 131 25.88 -11.20 -3.46
CA ASP A 131 24.44 -11.42 -3.72
C ASP A 131 23.49 -10.70 -2.74
N PHE A 132 24.00 -9.81 -1.88
CA PHE A 132 23.19 -9.06 -0.90
C PHE A 132 22.73 -7.65 -1.35
N PHE A 133 23.23 -7.14 -2.48
CA PHE A 133 23.18 -5.71 -2.80
C PHE A 133 21.81 -5.11 -3.16
N ASN A 134 20.78 -5.93 -3.37
CA ASN A 134 19.48 -5.45 -3.90
C ASN A 134 18.28 -5.70 -2.99
N CYS A 135 18.49 -6.09 -1.72
CA CYS A 135 17.38 -6.40 -0.80
C CYS A 135 17.32 -5.51 0.44
N GLY A 136 18.37 -4.71 0.71
CA GLY A 136 18.58 -4.08 2.02
C GLY A 136 18.16 -2.61 2.16
N ASN A 137 18.17 -1.80 1.09
CA ASN A 137 18.27 -0.34 1.25
C ASN A 137 16.96 0.44 1.28
N PHE A 138 15.82 -0.14 0.87
CA PHE A 138 14.55 0.60 0.84
C PHE A 138 13.42 -0.21 1.47
N LYS A 139 12.61 0.45 2.30
CA LYS A 139 11.38 -0.13 2.87
C LYS A 139 10.16 0.62 2.36
N ILE A 140 9.06 -0.11 2.19
CA ILE A 140 7.74 0.45 1.88
C ILE A 140 6.98 0.55 3.19
N LEU A 141 6.55 1.75 3.55
CA LEU A 141 5.81 2.01 4.78
C LEU A 141 4.36 2.38 4.46
N LEU A 142 3.44 1.83 5.23
CA LEU A 142 2.09 2.36 5.34
C LEU A 142 2.06 3.38 6.47
N VAL A 143 1.68 4.63 6.17
CA VAL A 143 1.77 5.74 7.12
C VAL A 143 0.41 6.41 7.27
N ALA A 144 0.06 6.78 8.50
CA ALA A 144 -1.16 7.52 8.80
C ALA A 144 -1.13 8.93 8.17
N GLY A 145 -2.12 9.23 7.33
CA GLY A 145 -2.34 10.53 6.71
C GLY A 145 -3.13 11.52 7.58
N GLN A 146 -3.68 11.06 8.71
CA GLN A 146 -4.40 11.84 9.72
C GLN A 146 -4.33 11.11 11.07
N ASN A 147 -4.86 11.70 12.15
CA ASN A 147 -5.04 10.99 13.41
C ASN A 147 -6.11 9.88 13.23
N LEU A 148 -5.82 8.69 13.72
CA LEU A 148 -6.67 7.50 13.65
C LEU A 148 -7.01 7.03 15.05
N ASN A 149 -8.26 6.70 15.29
CA ASN A 149 -8.68 6.08 16.54
C ASN A 149 -8.45 4.57 16.51
N LYS A 150 -8.41 3.97 17.70
CA LYS A 150 -8.42 2.51 17.84
C LYS A 150 -9.61 1.92 17.07
N ASP A 151 -9.35 0.84 16.35
CA ASP A 151 -10.31 0.11 15.52
C ASP A 151 -10.81 0.86 14.29
N GLU A 152 -10.26 2.03 13.96
CA GLU A 152 -10.59 2.74 12.73
C GLU A 152 -10.08 1.97 11.51
N GLU A 153 -10.88 1.90 10.44
CA GLU A 153 -10.52 1.22 9.18
C GLU A 153 -9.53 2.09 8.38
N ILE A 154 -8.56 1.44 7.76
CA ILE A 154 -7.52 2.08 6.94
C ILE A 154 -7.97 2.14 5.49
N PHE A 155 -7.79 3.32 4.88
CA PHE A 155 -8.13 3.61 3.50
C PHE A 155 -6.95 4.26 2.77
N VAL A 156 -6.73 3.83 1.54
CA VAL A 156 -5.77 4.44 0.61
C VAL A 156 -6.47 5.04 -0.60
N SER A 157 -5.81 5.96 -1.30
CA SER A 157 -6.38 6.61 -2.49
C SER A 157 -6.59 5.59 -3.62
N PRO A 158 -7.73 5.57 -4.33
CA PRO A 158 -7.92 4.66 -5.46
C PRO A 158 -7.01 4.98 -6.65
N ASP A 159 -6.74 6.27 -6.92
CA ASP A 159 -6.07 6.70 -8.15
C ASP A 159 -4.60 6.30 -8.21
N LEU A 160 -4.00 6.00 -7.05
CA LEU A 160 -2.62 5.55 -6.92
C LEU A 160 -2.49 4.04 -7.03
N PHE A 161 -3.60 3.29 -7.03
CA PHE A 161 -3.55 1.82 -6.99
C PHE A 161 -4.36 1.19 -8.11
N ARG A 162 -3.67 0.48 -8.99
CA ARG A 162 -4.28 -0.32 -10.06
C ARG A 162 -4.41 -1.78 -9.65
N ASN A 163 -5.56 -2.38 -9.89
CA ASN A 163 -5.80 -3.81 -9.70
C ASN A 163 -6.27 -4.45 -11.01
N ARG A 164 -5.59 -5.50 -11.47
CA ARG A 164 -5.94 -6.20 -12.72
C ARG A 164 -7.09 -7.20 -12.54
N THR A 165 -7.36 -7.67 -11.33
CA THR A 165 -8.28 -8.79 -11.05
C THR A 165 -9.55 -8.38 -10.31
N ARG A 166 -9.54 -7.27 -9.56
CA ARG A 166 -10.72 -6.70 -8.91
C ARG A 166 -11.08 -5.38 -9.56
N ASN A 167 -12.37 -5.17 -9.87
CA ASN A 167 -12.90 -3.87 -10.25
C ASN A 167 -12.33 -2.82 -9.27
N ASP A 168 -11.55 -1.88 -9.80
CA ASP A 168 -10.95 -0.75 -9.11
C ASP A 168 -12.00 0.30 -8.70
N THR A 169 -13.15 -0.17 -8.23
CA THR A 169 -14.22 0.70 -7.79
C THR A 169 -13.87 1.23 -6.42
N CYS A 170 -13.74 2.56 -6.35
CA CYS A 170 -13.69 3.26 -5.09
C CYS A 170 -14.88 2.88 -4.21
N MET A 171 -14.63 2.56 -2.95
CA MET A 171 -15.64 2.11 -1.97
C MET A 171 -16.30 3.28 -1.23
N CYS A 172 -16.29 4.48 -1.82
CA CYS A 172 -16.99 5.64 -1.27
C CYS A 172 -18.51 5.41 -1.31
N THR A 173 -19.15 5.38 -0.15
CA THR A 173 -20.60 5.17 -0.02
C THR A 173 -21.44 6.35 -0.52
N LYS A 174 -20.84 7.55 -0.62
CA LYS A 174 -21.49 8.75 -1.14
C LYS A 174 -20.96 9.08 -2.54
N SER A 175 -21.67 8.63 -3.57
CA SER A 175 -21.31 8.85 -4.98
C SER A 175 -21.05 10.31 -5.34
N ARG A 176 -21.75 11.26 -4.68
CA ARG A 176 -21.60 12.71 -4.91
C ARG A 176 -20.25 13.29 -4.50
N LEU A 177 -19.51 12.63 -3.59
CA LEU A 177 -18.20 13.09 -3.11
C LEU A 177 -17.06 12.17 -3.59
N CYS A 178 -17.40 11.20 -4.43
CA CYS A 178 -16.43 10.27 -5.00
C CYS A 178 -15.76 10.93 -6.20
N LEU A 179 -14.45 11.13 -6.13
CA LEU A 179 -13.64 11.73 -7.19
C LEU A 179 -13.18 10.71 -8.24
N SER A 180 -13.16 9.41 -7.89
CA SER A 180 -12.87 8.38 -8.88
C SER A 180 -14.01 8.36 -9.88
N LYS A 181 -13.71 8.53 -11.18
CA LYS A 181 -14.70 8.32 -12.23
C LYS A 181 -15.22 6.89 -12.09
N SER A 182 -16.44 6.73 -11.57
CA SER A 182 -17.19 5.52 -11.86
C SER A 182 -17.36 5.54 -13.38
N ASP A 183 -16.83 4.56 -14.09
CA ASP A 183 -17.30 4.31 -15.45
C ASP A 183 -18.81 4.14 -15.38
N LYS A 184 -19.53 5.21 -15.70
CA LYS A 184 -20.94 5.17 -16.04
C LYS A 184 -21.02 4.68 -17.47
N SER A 185 -20.61 3.45 -17.68
CA SER A 185 -20.88 2.69 -18.90
C SER A 185 -21.12 1.24 -18.51
N ASN A 186 -22.24 0.98 -17.85
CA ASN A 186 -23.25 0.06 -18.38
C ASN A 186 -24.36 -0.27 -17.37
N ARG A 187 -25.58 -0.06 -17.86
CA ARG A 187 -26.87 -0.66 -17.47
C ARG A 187 -27.61 -0.05 -16.28
N SER A 188 -28.52 0.85 -16.64
CA SER A 188 -29.85 0.95 -16.04
C SER A 188 -30.48 -0.45 -15.90
N PRO A 189 -31.17 -0.79 -14.80
CA PRO A 189 -32.02 -1.96 -14.78
C PRO A 189 -33.34 -1.63 -15.52
N PRO A 190 -33.96 -2.58 -16.25
CA PRO A 190 -35.40 -2.57 -16.44
C PRO A 190 -36.13 -2.81 -15.12
#